data_AF-A0A2S8ZAN6-F1
#
_entry.id   AF-A0A2S8ZAN6-F1
#
_cell.length_a   1.000
_cell.length_b   1.000
_cell.length_c   1.000
_cell.angle_alpha   90.00
_cell.angle_beta   90.00
_cell.angle_gamma   90.00
#
_symmetry.space_group_name_H-M   'P 1'
#
loop_
_entity.id
_entity.type
_entity.pdbx_description
1 polymer ?
#
loop_
_entity_poly.entity_id
_entity_poly.type
_entity_poly.pdbx_seq_one_letter_code
_entity_poly.pdbx_strand_id
1 'polypeptide(L)'
;MPALKLLGPLPSVADRHAELTVIGDTVDQTAMMDDAALDGVVLTLSVAARHWLLGTRLPVSHEEAEAWVREIVGDVWAEHVLPAGALSTRRSERSRATRLTTQFFYLFIGADGRPQDAPASFMERLSA
;
A
#
# COMPACT_ATOMS: atom_id res chain seq x y z
N MET A 1 -9.18 10.62 14.07
CA MET A 1 -8.90 9.92 12.80
C MET A 1 -8.04 10.85 11.94
N PRO A 2 -6.77 10.52 11.66
CA PRO A 2 -5.98 11.29 10.70
C PRO A 2 -6.61 11.17 9.31
N ALA A 3 -6.51 12.22 8.51
CA ALA A 3 -7.09 12.26 7.17
C ALA A 3 -6.26 11.44 6.19
N LEU A 4 -6.93 10.66 5.34
CA LEU A 4 -6.35 10.00 4.17
C LEU A 4 -5.59 11.02 3.33
N LYS A 5 -4.27 10.92 3.25
CA LYS A 5 -3.48 11.76 2.34
C LYS A 5 -3.49 11.10 0.97
N LEU A 6 -4.27 11.69 0.07
CA LEU A 6 -4.35 11.32 -1.34
C LEU A 6 -3.18 11.95 -2.10
N LEU A 7 -2.39 11.13 -2.78
CA LEU A 7 -1.37 11.56 -3.74
C LEU A 7 -1.75 11.05 -5.13
N GLY A 8 -1.95 11.97 -6.07
CA GLY A 8 -2.27 11.67 -7.47
C GLY A 8 -3.19 12.70 -8.14
N PRO A 9 -3.52 12.50 -9.43
CA PRO A 9 -3.18 11.32 -10.25
C PRO A 9 -1.70 11.30 -10.69
N LEU A 10 -1.07 10.13 -10.58
CA LEU A 10 0.29 9.86 -11.08
C LEU A 10 0.18 9.11 -12.42
N PRO A 11 0.92 9.50 -13.47
CA PRO A 11 0.89 8.75 -14.73
C PRO A 11 1.51 7.37 -14.55
N SER A 12 0.89 6.34 -15.14
CA SER A 12 1.52 5.02 -15.21
C SER A 12 2.65 5.02 -16.22
N VAL A 13 3.77 4.41 -15.83
CA VAL A 13 4.93 4.18 -16.70
C VAL A 13 4.76 2.91 -17.53
N ALA A 14 3.94 1.97 -17.05
CA ALA A 14 3.67 0.69 -17.71
C ALA A 14 2.47 0.74 -18.67
N ASP A 15 1.47 1.59 -18.42
CA ASP A 15 0.26 1.72 -19.23
C ASP A 15 -0.13 3.19 -19.46
N ARG A 16 0.04 3.69 -20.69
CA ARG A 16 -0.31 5.07 -21.08
C ARG A 16 -1.78 5.45 -20.86
N HIS A 17 -2.65 4.47 -20.64
CA HIS A 17 -4.08 4.70 -20.39
C HIS A 17 -4.41 4.72 -18.89
N ALA A 18 -3.45 4.40 -18.02
CA ALA A 18 -3.63 4.32 -16.59
C ALA A 18 -3.10 5.55 -15.85
N GLU A 19 -3.89 6.01 -14.88
CA GLU A 19 -3.46 6.90 -13.81
C GLU A 19 -3.49 6.14 -12.48
N LEU A 20 -2.42 6.25 -11.71
CA LEU A 20 -2.32 5.73 -10.36
C LEU A 20 -2.76 6.75 -9.34
N THR A 21 -3.28 6.23 -8.25
CA THR A 21 -3.64 6.97 -7.04
C THR A 21 -3.03 6.25 -5.86
N VAL A 22 -2.32 6.99 -5.02
CA VAL A 22 -1.73 6.47 -3.78
C VAL A 22 -2.46 7.10 -2.60
N ILE A 23 -2.95 6.28 -1.68
CA ILE A 23 -3.66 6.73 -0.48
C ILE A 23 -2.96 6.17 0.74
N GLY A 24 -2.57 7.05 1.66
CA GLY A 24 -2.03 6.69 2.96
C GLY A 24 -3.05 6.82 4.08
N ASP A 25 -3.11 5.82 4.95
CA ASP A 25 -3.88 5.83 6.21
C ASP A 25 -2.99 5.39 7.37
N THR A 26 -3.22 5.93 8.57
CA THR A 26 -2.39 5.63 9.76
C THR A 26 -3.24 5.11 10.90
N VAL A 27 -2.80 4.01 11.50
CA VAL A 27 -3.45 3.36 12.64
C VAL A 27 -2.40 3.05 13.72
N ASP A 28 -2.77 3.09 14.99
CA ASP A 28 -1.87 2.73 16.09
C ASP A 28 -1.41 1.27 15.98
N GLN A 29 -0.12 1.00 16.23
CA GLN A 29 0.43 -0.36 16.14
C GLN A 29 -0.27 -1.32 17.11
N THR A 30 -0.56 -0.86 18.32
CA THR A 30 -1.30 -1.61 19.35
C THR A 30 -2.67 -2.05 18.84
N ALA A 31 -3.39 -1.16 18.16
CA ALA A 31 -4.72 -1.44 17.63
C ALA A 31 -4.68 -2.37 16.41
N MET A 32 -3.70 -2.21 15.52
CA MET A 32 -3.54 -3.04 14.33
C MET A 32 -3.15 -4.48 14.69
N MET A 33 -2.29 -4.64 15.69
CA MET A 33 -1.67 -5.92 16.01
C MET A 33 -2.27 -6.63 17.22
N ASP A 34 -3.12 -5.94 17.99
CA ASP A 34 -3.64 -6.40 19.29
C ASP A 34 -2.51 -6.74 20.29
N ASP A 35 -1.46 -5.90 20.27
CA ASP A 35 -0.26 -6.06 21.09
C ASP A 35 0.02 -4.76 21.84
N ALA A 36 -0.28 -4.76 23.15
CA ALA A 36 -0.15 -3.60 24.02
C ALA A 36 1.31 -3.19 24.31
N ALA A 37 2.29 -4.02 23.95
CA ALA A 37 3.71 -3.70 24.11
C ALA A 37 4.27 -2.87 22.95
N LEU A 38 3.55 -2.78 21.83
CA LEU A 38 3.95 -1.96 20.70
C LEU A 38 3.65 -0.48 20.95
N ASP A 39 4.47 0.38 20.37
CA ASP A 39 4.29 1.83 20.44
C ASP A 39 4.58 2.45 19.06
N GLY A 40 3.86 3.52 18.74
CA GLY A 40 3.87 4.16 17.42
C GLY A 40 2.71 3.74 16.51
N VAL A 41 2.86 4.00 15.21
CA VAL A 41 1.79 3.85 14.20
C VAL A 41 2.23 3.01 13.01
N VAL A 42 1.26 2.42 12.30
CA VAL A 42 1.44 1.79 10.99
C VAL A 42 0.82 2.70 9.94
N LEU A 43 1.62 3.10 8.96
CA LEU A 43 1.14 3.72 7.73
C LEU A 43 0.82 2.62 6.72
N THR A 44 -0.44 2.55 6.29
CA THR A 44 -0.90 1.70 5.19
C THR A 44 -1.00 2.53 3.92
N LEU A 45 -0.25 2.15 2.90
CA LEU A 45 -0.30 2.76 1.58
C LEU A 45 -1.06 1.84 0.63
N SER A 46 -2.01 2.40 -0.10
CA SER A 46 -2.76 1.68 -1.12
C SER A 46 -2.58 2.34 -2.48
N VAL A 47 -2.25 1.54 -3.49
CA VAL A 47 -2.01 1.99 -4.86
C VAL A 47 -3.05 1.37 -5.76
N ALA A 48 -3.85 2.21 -6.42
CA ALA A 48 -4.88 1.78 -7.37
C ALA A 48 -4.70 2.49 -8.71
N ALA A 49 -5.00 1.82 -9.81
CA ALA A 49 -5.04 2.42 -11.14
C ALA A 49 -6.46 2.53 -11.67
N ARG A 50 -6.68 3.58 -12.46
CA ARG A 50 -7.90 3.76 -13.26
C ARG A 50 -7.53 4.17 -14.67
N HIS A 51 -8.38 3.83 -15.63
CA HIS A 51 -8.28 4.36 -16.98
C HIS A 51 -8.60 5.86 -16.93
N TRP A 52 -7.71 6.73 -17.42
CA TRP A 52 -7.88 8.18 -17.28
C TRP A 52 -9.14 8.71 -17.98
N LEU A 53 -9.44 8.20 -19.19
CA LEU A 53 -10.65 8.58 -19.93
C LEU A 53 -11.93 7.87 -19.45
N LEU A 54 -11.87 6.55 -19.21
CA LEU A 54 -13.07 5.74 -18.91
C LEU A 54 -13.42 5.68 -17.42
N GLY A 55 -12.49 6.07 -16.54
CA GLY A 55 -12.63 5.99 -15.08
C GLY A 55 -12.69 4.56 -14.51
N THR A 56 -12.56 3.53 -15.35
CA THR A 56 -12.64 2.13 -14.95
C THR A 56 -11.38 1.68 -14.23
N ARG A 57 -11.50 0.82 -13.20
CA ARG A 57 -10.33 0.26 -12.50
C ARG A 57 -9.48 -0.60 -13.44
N LEU A 58 -8.18 -0.42 -13.34
CA LEU A 58 -7.18 -1.21 -14.06
C LEU A 58 -6.34 -2.03 -13.06
N PRO A 59 -5.77 -3.16 -13.50
CA PRO A 59 -4.79 -3.88 -12.71
C PRO A 59 -3.55 -3.02 -12.45
N VAL A 60 -2.93 -3.20 -11.30
CA VAL A 60 -1.66 -2.54 -10.96
C VAL A 60 -0.60 -3.60 -10.76
N SER A 61 0.54 -3.46 -11.46
CA SER A 61 1.69 -4.33 -11.24
C SER A 61 2.30 -4.03 -9.87
N HIS A 62 2.84 -5.06 -9.22
CA HIS A 62 3.49 -4.88 -7.92
C HIS A 62 4.72 -3.97 -8.04
N GLU A 63 5.55 -4.20 -9.06
CA GLU A 63 6.79 -3.44 -9.33
C GLU A 63 6.53 -1.94 -9.52
N GLU A 64 5.53 -1.57 -10.34
CA GLU A 64 5.18 -0.16 -10.54
C GLU A 64 4.62 0.48 -9.28
N ALA A 65 3.77 -0.24 -8.54
CA ALA A 65 3.23 0.26 -7.28
C ALA A 65 4.33 0.48 -6.24
N GLU A 66 5.26 -0.47 -6.14
CA GLU A 66 6.40 -0.38 -5.23
C GLU A 66 7.31 0.78 -5.59
N ALA A 67 7.63 0.97 -6.88
CA ALA A 67 8.44 2.09 -7.34
C ALA A 67 7.83 3.44 -6.96
N TRP A 68 6.52 3.62 -7.19
CA TRP A 68 5.83 4.85 -6.80
C TRP A 68 5.77 5.04 -5.28
N VAL A 69 5.56 3.98 -4.51
CA VAL A 69 5.56 4.07 -3.05
C VAL A 69 6.94 4.48 -2.53
N ARG A 70 8.02 3.85 -3.03
CA ARG A 70 9.40 4.17 -2.66
C ARG A 70 9.75 5.63 -2.99
N GLU A 71 9.36 6.10 -4.17
CA GLU A 71 9.54 7.50 -4.59
C GLU A 71 8.81 8.48 -3.66
N ILE A 72 7.58 8.15 -3.25
CA ILE A 72 6.76 9.01 -2.38
C ILE A 72 7.33 9.11 -0.96
N VAL A 73 7.79 8.00 -0.38
CA VAL A 73 8.28 7.98 1.01
C VAL A 73 9.74 8.42 1.12
N GLY A 74 10.49 8.35 0.01
CA GLY A 74 11.91 8.69 -0.06
C GLY A 74 12.84 7.59 0.47
N ASP A 75 14.11 7.66 0.07
CA ASP A 75 15.10 6.59 0.24
C ASP A 75 15.21 6.05 1.67
N VAL A 76 15.24 6.95 2.67
CA VAL A 76 15.40 6.57 4.08
C VAL A 76 14.25 5.71 4.60
N TRP A 77 13.03 5.95 4.11
CA TRP A 77 11.84 5.23 4.55
C TRP A 77 11.53 4.03 3.66
N ALA A 78 11.99 4.08 2.40
CA ALA A 78 11.79 3.05 1.39
C ALA A 78 12.35 1.68 1.80
N GLU A 79 13.44 1.64 2.58
CA GLU A 79 14.04 0.39 3.08
C GLU A 79 13.12 -0.36 4.07
N HIS A 80 12.20 0.34 4.73
CA HIS A 80 11.27 -0.22 5.72
C HIS A 80 9.87 -0.47 5.14
N VAL A 81 9.67 -0.25 3.84
CA VAL A 81 8.39 -0.53 3.18
C VAL A 81 8.21 -2.03 3.02
N LEU A 82 7.12 -2.55 3.59
CA LEU A 82 6.77 -3.97 3.52
C LEU A 82 5.56 -4.21 2.59
N PRO A 83 5.68 -5.08 1.57
CA PRO A 83 4.53 -5.52 0.78
C PRO A 83 3.44 -6.18 1.63
N ALA A 84 2.21 -5.71 1.51
CA ALA A 84 1.05 -6.24 2.23
C ALA A 84 0.12 -7.10 1.35
N GLY A 85 0.58 -7.44 0.14
CA GLY A 85 -0.20 -8.14 -0.86
C GLY A 85 -1.18 -7.22 -1.61
N ALA A 86 -2.16 -7.83 -2.28
CA ALA A 86 -3.03 -7.13 -3.19
C ALA A 86 -4.49 -7.55 -3.04
N LEU A 87 -5.41 -6.59 -3.12
CA LEU A 87 -6.84 -6.85 -3.14
C LEU A 87 -7.35 -6.83 -4.58
N SER A 88 -8.13 -7.85 -4.93
CA SER A 88 -8.88 -7.88 -6.18
C SER A 88 -10.24 -7.23 -6.01
N THR A 89 -10.62 -6.37 -6.97
CA THR A 89 -12.00 -5.92 -7.09
C THR A 89 -12.54 -6.37 -8.44
N ARG A 90 -13.41 -7.39 -8.39
CA ARG A 90 -14.18 -8.07 -9.45
C ARG A 90 -13.53 -9.29 -10.12
N ARG A 91 -14.28 -10.40 -10.01
CA ARG A 91 -14.20 -11.56 -10.90
C ARG A 91 -14.79 -11.16 -12.26
N SER A 92 -13.99 -11.13 -13.32
CA SER A 92 -14.55 -10.97 -14.67
C SER A 92 -15.18 -12.30 -15.11
N GLU A 93 -16.45 -12.33 -15.54
CA GLU A 93 -17.08 -13.57 -16.05
C GLU A 93 -16.35 -14.13 -17.29
N ARG A 94 -15.60 -13.31 -18.02
CA ARG A 94 -14.83 -13.70 -19.21
C ARG A 94 -13.43 -14.25 -18.95
N SER A 95 -12.88 -14.07 -17.76
CA SER A 95 -11.51 -14.50 -17.44
C SER A 95 -11.48 -15.10 -16.05
N ARG A 96 -11.08 -16.36 -15.96
CA ARG A 96 -10.90 -17.13 -14.71
C ARG A 96 -9.80 -16.56 -13.81
N ALA A 97 -9.04 -15.56 -14.28
CA ALA A 97 -7.98 -14.90 -13.54
C ALA A 97 -8.53 -13.70 -12.74
N THR A 98 -8.35 -13.77 -11.43
CA THR A 98 -8.54 -12.66 -10.49
C THR A 98 -7.53 -11.56 -10.83
N ARG A 99 -8.01 -10.39 -11.28
CA ARG A 99 -7.13 -9.24 -11.53
C ARG A 99 -6.95 -8.44 -10.24
N LEU A 100 -5.71 -8.26 -9.83
CA LEU A 100 -5.33 -7.47 -8.66
C LEU A 100 -5.36 -5.99 -9.04
N THR A 101 -6.28 -5.25 -8.42
CA THR A 101 -6.57 -3.85 -8.79
C THR A 101 -6.03 -2.84 -7.79
N THR A 102 -5.58 -3.32 -6.64
CA THR A 102 -5.02 -2.48 -5.57
C THR A 102 -3.89 -3.21 -4.89
N GLN A 103 -2.71 -2.60 -4.86
CA GLN A 103 -1.53 -3.08 -4.14
C GLN A 103 -1.46 -2.36 -2.80
N PHE A 104 -1.09 -3.06 -1.73
CA PHE A 104 -0.96 -2.50 -0.40
C PHE A 104 0.47 -2.64 0.12
N PHE A 105 0.88 -1.67 0.92
CA PHE A 105 2.18 -1.63 1.57
C PHE A 105 2.01 -1.13 3.01
N TYR A 106 2.83 -1.64 3.91
CA TYR A 106 2.93 -1.17 5.30
C TYR A 106 4.26 -0.48 5.53
N LEU A 107 4.24 0.50 6.42
CA LEU A 107 5.42 1.19 6.92
C LEU A 107 5.21 1.42 8.41
N PHE A 108 6.08 0.82 9.22
CA PHE A 108 6.00 0.92 10.67
C PHE A 108 6.81 2.13 11.14
N ILE A 109 6.21 2.93 12.00
CA ILE A 109 6.79 4.17 12.51
C ILE A 109 6.79 4.08 14.03
N GLY A 110 7.98 4.14 14.63
CA GLY A 110 8.14 4.11 16.08
C GLY A 110 7.57 5.37 16.74
N ALA A 111 7.43 5.33 18.07
CA ALA A 111 6.97 6.47 18.87
C ALA A 111 7.88 7.71 18.76
N ASP A 112 9.14 7.51 18.36
CA ASP A 112 10.10 8.58 18.08
C ASP A 112 9.91 9.22 16.68
N GLY A 113 8.93 8.74 15.90
CA GLY A 113 8.61 9.22 14.57
C GLY A 113 9.55 8.70 13.47
N ARG A 114 10.42 7.74 13.77
CA ARG A 114 11.34 7.15 12.76
C ARG A 114 10.74 5.87 12.15
N PRO A 115 11.07 5.58 10.89
CA PRO A 115 10.71 4.30 10.31
C PRO A 115 11.46 3.18 11.06
N GLN A 116 10.79 2.04 11.22
CA GLN A 116 11.34 0.84 11.84
C GLN A 116 10.92 -0.39 11.06
N ASP A 117 11.64 -1.49 11.27
CA ASP A 117 11.24 -2.78 10.73
C ASP A 117 9.91 -3.25 11.33
N ALA A 118 9.21 -4.10 10.58
CA ALA A 118 7.98 -4.71 11.07
C ALA A 118 8.24 -5.48 12.38
N PRO A 119 7.41 -5.30 13.42
CA PRO A 119 7.58 -6.02 14.67
C PRO A 119 7.56 -7.53 14.47
N ALA A 120 8.31 -8.27 15.28
CA ALA A 120 8.39 -9.73 15.16
C ALA A 120 7.01 -10.42 15.22
N SER A 121 6.12 -9.95 16.09
CA SER A 121 4.74 -10.44 16.21
C SER A 121 3.92 -10.25 14.92
N PHE A 122 4.27 -9.28 14.08
CA PHE A 122 3.66 -9.08 12.76
C PHE A 122 4.16 -10.11 11.76
N MET A 123 5.48 -10.31 11.73
CA MET A 123 6.12 -11.25 10.81
C MET A 123 5.69 -12.69 11.09
N GLU A 124 5.53 -13.06 12.36
CA GLU A 124 4.99 -14.36 12.76
C GLU A 124 3.56 -14.57 12.22
N ARG A 125 2.69 -13.57 12.33
CA ARG A 125 1.32 -13.62 11.78
C ARG A 125 1.26 -13.74 10.26
N LEU A 126 2.24 -13.20 9.53
CA LEU A 126 2.33 -13.35 8.07
C LEU A 126 2.80 -14.75 7.65
N SER A 127 3.50 -15.47 8.52
CA SER A 127 4.05 -16.81 8.26
C SER A 127 3.13 -17.97 8.67
N ALA A 128 2.06 -17.66 9.40
CA ALA A 128 1.06 -18.62 9.90
C ALA A 128 -0.10 -18.83 8.91
#